data_AF-A0A4Y2R6J4-F1
#
_entry.id   AF-A0A4Y2R6J4-F1
#
_cell.length_a   1.000
_cell.length_b   1.000
_cell.length_c   1.000
_cell.angle_alpha   90.00
_cell.angle_beta   90.00
_cell.angle_gamma   90.00
#
_symmetry.space_group_name_H-M   'P 1'
#
loop_
_entity.id
_entity.type
_entity.pdbx_description
1 polymer ?
#
loop_
_entity_poly.entity_id
_entity_poly.type
_entity_poly.pdbx_seq_one_letter_code
_entity_poly.pdbx_strand_id
1 'polypeptide(L)'
;MPEVRGQLPEACSCGLEERLKSFFQLESLGIYDSGVSDNREEAELMMQRFEGGLEFLKGRYFADLLWKSEFDTRLLGSNFAVAQKRLESLIPKLEKNKWLHQCYDSVLNEQLALGIIEPCSLNDQNQNSYYMPHRPVVKEGSETTKVRIVFDASSKQGNFYSLNDCLMPGPNLNPSILDLLINFRKHKIAFSADIEKAFLQIGIKENERDFLRFLYFDKNNDNELKCFRMTRVPFGVTCSPFILAATIKHHIKKFKGNSEVHEMLDSSVYVDDLFYGGDSLEKAHQLSTDAVNVFREAGMNLRKFQTNSTELKKKSG
;
A
#
# COMPACT_ATOMS: atom_id res chain seq x y z
N MET A 1 -6.98 -49.71 34.47
CA MET A 1 -6.37 -48.93 33.37
C MET A 1 -7.43 -47.98 32.82
N PRO A 2 -7.41 -46.69 33.17
CA PRO A 2 -8.27 -45.71 32.55
C PRO A 2 -7.53 -44.97 31.43
N GLU A 3 -8.23 -44.78 30.32
CA GLU A 3 -7.77 -44.09 29.11
C GLU A 3 -7.43 -42.62 29.40
N VAL A 4 -6.19 -42.25 29.13
CA VAL A 4 -5.73 -40.86 29.12
C VAL A 4 -6.24 -40.25 27.82
N ARG A 5 -7.35 -39.49 27.89
CA ARG A 5 -7.73 -38.54 26.84
C ARG A 5 -6.63 -37.49 26.76
N GLY A 6 -5.79 -37.58 25.75
CA GLY A 6 -4.81 -36.55 25.41
C GLY A 6 -5.51 -35.23 25.18
N GLN A 7 -5.27 -34.26 26.07
CA GLN A 7 -5.51 -32.86 25.78
C GLN A 7 -4.61 -32.48 24.60
N LEU A 8 -5.22 -32.18 23.46
CA LEU A 8 -4.54 -31.46 22.38
C LEU A 8 -4.06 -30.13 22.96
N PRO A 9 -2.80 -29.72 22.74
CA PRO A 9 -2.32 -28.43 23.20
C PRO A 9 -3.14 -27.33 22.52
N GLU A 10 -3.69 -26.41 23.31
CA GLU A 10 -4.28 -25.16 22.81
C GLU A 10 -3.19 -24.41 22.02
N ALA A 11 -3.24 -24.57 20.69
CA ALA A 11 -2.34 -23.89 19.79
C ALA A 11 -2.61 -22.38 19.87
N CYS A 12 -1.54 -21.59 19.80
CA CYS A 12 -1.54 -20.13 19.79
C CYS A 12 -2.14 -19.59 18.48
N SER A 13 -3.41 -19.92 18.18
CA SER A 13 -4.12 -19.62 16.93
C SER A 13 -4.76 -18.22 16.92
N CYS A 14 -4.94 -17.61 18.10
CA CYS A 14 -5.75 -16.40 18.27
C CYS A 14 -5.28 -15.23 17.38
N GLY A 15 -3.97 -14.98 17.31
CA GLY A 15 -3.43 -13.85 16.53
C GLY A 15 -3.51 -14.04 15.01
N LEU A 16 -3.41 -15.29 14.53
CA LEU A 16 -3.55 -15.61 13.11
C LEU A 16 -5.01 -15.51 12.67
N GLU A 17 -5.92 -15.97 13.52
CA GLU A 17 -7.37 -15.89 13.28
C GLU A 17 -7.86 -14.43 13.27
N GLU A 18 -7.38 -13.59 14.19
CA GLU A 18 -7.68 -12.15 14.20
C GLU A 18 -7.18 -11.44 12.95
N ARG A 19 -5.99 -11.80 12.47
CA ARG A 19 -5.44 -11.23 11.23
C ARG A 19 -6.31 -11.59 10.02
N LEU A 20 -6.72 -12.85 9.91
CA LEU A 20 -7.64 -13.28 8.85
C LEU A 20 -8.99 -12.54 8.97
N LYS A 21 -9.54 -12.37 10.17
CA LYS A 21 -10.78 -11.59 10.38
C LYS A 21 -10.63 -10.14 9.93
N SER A 22 -9.53 -9.48 10.27
CA SER A 22 -9.25 -8.12 9.82
C SER A 22 -9.08 -8.04 8.29
N PHE A 23 -8.47 -9.05 7.68
CA PHE A 23 -8.33 -9.13 6.22
C PHE A 23 -9.71 -9.13 5.53
N PHE A 24 -10.64 -9.99 5.97
CA PHE A 24 -11.99 -10.05 5.43
C PHE A 24 -12.80 -8.76 5.64
N GLN A 25 -12.60 -8.06 6.76
CA GLN A 25 -13.24 -6.76 7.00
C GLN A 25 -12.73 -5.70 6.03
N LEU A 26 -11.43 -5.70 5.70
CA LEU A 26 -10.84 -4.74 4.75
C LEU A 26 -11.31 -5.00 3.31
N GLU A 27 -11.46 -6.26 2.93
CA GLU A 27 -12.07 -6.65 1.64
C GLU A 27 -13.52 -6.14 1.55
N SER A 28 -14.31 -6.30 2.63
CA SER A 28 -15.69 -5.80 2.70
C SER A 28 -15.83 -4.28 2.65
N LEU A 29 -14.73 -3.53 2.83
CA LEU A 29 -14.67 -2.06 2.73
C LEU A 29 -14.46 -1.55 1.30
N GLY A 30 -14.54 -2.43 0.28
CA GLY A 30 -14.75 -2.01 -1.10
C GLY A 30 -13.51 -2.07 -2.01
N ILE A 31 -12.57 -3.00 -1.77
CA ILE A 31 -11.72 -3.47 -2.87
C ILE A 31 -12.56 -4.43 -3.70
N TYR A 32 -13.50 -3.87 -4.46
CA TYR A 32 -14.19 -4.63 -5.48
C TYR A 32 -13.17 -5.03 -6.53
N ASP A 33 -13.29 -6.27 -7.02
CA ASP A 33 -12.74 -6.67 -8.30
C ASP A 33 -13.45 -5.81 -9.35
N SER A 34 -12.94 -4.59 -9.55
CA SER A 34 -13.47 -3.67 -10.53
C SER A 34 -13.23 -4.36 -11.85
N GLY A 35 -14.32 -4.79 -12.50
CA GLY A 35 -14.32 -5.52 -13.77
C GLY A 35 -13.54 -4.77 -14.84
N VAL A 36 -12.22 -4.95 -14.82
CA VAL A 36 -11.31 -4.69 -15.93
C VAL A 36 -11.55 -5.83 -16.89
N SER A 37 -11.71 -5.49 -18.17
CA SER A 37 -11.77 -6.43 -19.27
C SER A 37 -10.80 -7.58 -19.04
N ASP A 38 -11.31 -8.81 -19.16
CA ASP A 38 -10.59 -10.09 -19.10
C ASP A 38 -9.61 -10.26 -20.29
N ASN A 39 -9.12 -9.14 -20.84
CA ASN A 39 -8.21 -9.10 -21.95
C ASN A 39 -6.78 -9.23 -21.42
N ARG A 40 -6.34 -10.49 -21.32
CA ARG A 40 -4.99 -10.87 -20.92
C ARG A 40 -3.89 -10.14 -21.72
N GLU A 41 -4.12 -9.85 -23.00
CA GLU A 41 -3.15 -9.15 -23.84
C GLU A 41 -2.95 -7.69 -23.41
N GLU A 42 -4.03 -6.98 -23.08
CA GLU A 42 -3.95 -5.61 -22.55
C GLU A 42 -3.24 -5.56 -21.20
N ALA A 43 -3.53 -6.52 -20.32
CA ALA A 43 -2.87 -6.64 -19.03
C ALA A 43 -1.36 -6.91 -19.17
N GLU A 44 -0.97 -7.79 -20.09
CA GLU A 44 0.43 -8.08 -20.40
C GLU A 44 1.14 -6.86 -20.99
N LEU A 45 0.52 -6.14 -21.92
CA LEU A 45 1.09 -4.93 -22.51
C LEU A 45 1.27 -3.81 -21.47
N MET A 46 0.29 -3.64 -20.59
CA MET A 46 0.38 -2.67 -19.49
C MET A 46 1.51 -3.04 -18.52
N MET A 47 1.65 -4.33 -18.18
CA MET A 47 2.75 -4.80 -17.34
C MET A 47 4.10 -4.52 -18.00
N GLN A 48 4.25 -4.79 -19.30
CA GLN A 48 5.49 -4.50 -20.04
C GLN A 48 5.82 -3.00 -20.03
N ARG A 49 4.82 -2.14 -20.28
CA ARG A 49 4.99 -0.68 -20.21
C ARG A 49 5.40 -0.23 -18.82
N PHE A 50 4.78 -0.77 -17.77
CA PHE A 50 5.11 -0.46 -16.39
C PHE A 50 6.54 -0.90 -16.04
N GLU A 51 6.92 -2.13 -16.39
CA GLU A 51 8.27 -2.67 -16.15
C GLU A 51 9.35 -1.87 -16.90
N GLY A 52 9.07 -1.39 -18.11
CA GLY A 52 9.97 -0.53 -18.87
C GLY A 52 10.20 0.85 -18.24
N GLY A 53 9.25 1.35 -17.46
CA GLY A 53 9.37 2.59 -16.69
C GLY A 53 9.86 2.40 -15.26
N LEU A 54 9.97 1.17 -14.75
CA LEU A 54 10.31 0.92 -13.35
C LEU A 54 11.83 0.99 -13.13
N GLU A 55 12.27 1.84 -12.21
CA GLU A 55 13.69 2.03 -11.90
C GLU A 55 14.03 1.56 -10.49
N PHE A 56 15.16 0.88 -10.28
CA PHE A 56 15.62 0.48 -8.95
C PHE A 56 16.89 1.25 -8.58
N LEU A 57 16.77 2.16 -7.62
CA LEU A 57 17.84 3.06 -7.19
C LEU A 57 18.02 3.03 -5.68
N LYS A 58 19.25 2.78 -5.22
CA LYS A 58 19.64 2.81 -3.80
C LYS A 58 18.71 1.99 -2.89
N GLY A 59 18.36 0.77 -3.32
CA GLY A 59 17.50 -0.12 -2.55
C GLY A 59 16.02 0.20 -2.61
N ARG A 60 15.55 0.97 -3.62
CA ARG A 60 14.14 1.33 -3.75
C ARG A 60 13.69 1.38 -5.21
N TYR A 61 12.47 0.91 -5.46
CA TYR A 61 11.78 1.05 -6.74
C TYR A 61 11.15 2.44 -6.94
N PHE A 62 11.24 2.99 -8.14
CA PHE A 62 10.63 4.24 -8.57
C PHE A 62 9.76 3.99 -9.81
N ALA A 63 8.49 4.33 -9.70
CA ALA A 63 7.49 4.10 -10.73
C ALA A 63 6.95 5.42 -11.29
N ASP A 64 6.47 5.35 -12.53
CA ASP A 64 5.66 6.39 -13.16
C ASP A 64 4.17 6.20 -12.85
N LEU A 65 3.39 7.28 -12.96
CA LEU A 65 1.93 7.18 -12.94
C LEU A 65 1.41 6.54 -14.24
N LEU A 66 0.33 5.77 -14.15
CA LEU A 66 -0.26 5.06 -15.30
C LEU A 66 -1.21 5.95 -16.09
N TRP A 67 -0.68 6.87 -16.90
CA TRP A 67 -1.48 7.75 -17.76
C TRP A 67 -2.19 7.01 -18.90
N LYS A 68 -3.48 7.32 -19.10
CA LYS A 68 -4.25 6.89 -20.27
C LYS A 68 -3.65 7.48 -21.54
N SER A 69 -3.48 6.65 -22.58
CA SER A 69 -2.87 7.04 -23.86
C SER A 69 -3.60 8.17 -24.57
N GLU A 70 -4.93 8.18 -24.51
CA GLU A 70 -5.77 9.19 -25.15
C GLU A 70 -5.92 10.50 -24.35
N PHE A 71 -5.35 10.58 -23.14
CA PHE A 71 -5.63 11.71 -22.26
C PHE A 71 -4.65 12.88 -22.47
N ASP A 72 -5.23 14.05 -22.67
CA ASP A 72 -4.51 15.31 -22.73
C ASP A 72 -4.41 15.93 -21.33
N THR A 73 -3.19 15.99 -20.77
CA THR A 73 -2.92 16.56 -19.44
C THR A 73 -3.41 18.01 -19.31
N ARG A 74 -3.63 18.74 -20.40
CA ARG A 74 -4.23 20.09 -20.38
C ARG A 74 -5.69 20.12 -19.92
N LEU A 75 -6.39 18.98 -19.96
CA LEU A 75 -7.77 18.84 -19.48
C LEU A 75 -7.84 18.50 -17.98
N LEU A 76 -6.69 18.25 -17.34
CA LEU A 76 -6.57 18.10 -15.90
C LEU A 76 -6.59 19.48 -15.25
N GLY A 77 -7.65 19.78 -14.50
CA GLY A 77 -7.72 21.00 -13.71
C GLY A 77 -6.83 20.88 -12.48
N SER A 78 -6.20 21.97 -12.03
CA SER A 78 -5.29 21.91 -10.87
C SER A 78 -5.96 21.43 -9.58
N ASN A 79 -7.28 21.62 -9.45
CA ASN A 79 -8.06 21.26 -8.27
C ASN A 79 -7.63 22.02 -6.99
N PHE A 80 -6.82 23.07 -7.12
CA PHE A 80 -6.31 23.89 -6.01
C PHE A 80 -7.44 24.47 -5.15
N ALA A 81 -8.41 25.14 -5.78
CA ALA A 81 -9.51 25.80 -5.06
C ALA A 81 -10.37 24.80 -4.27
N VAL A 82 -10.51 23.57 -4.77
CA VAL A 82 -11.25 22.50 -4.08
C VAL A 82 -10.43 21.96 -2.91
N ALA A 83 -9.15 21.68 -3.13
CA ALA A 83 -8.24 21.22 -2.08
C ALA A 83 -8.15 22.22 -0.92
N GLN A 84 -8.01 23.52 -1.23
CA GLN A 84 -7.98 24.59 -0.23
C GLN A 84 -9.26 24.64 0.60
N LYS A 85 -10.43 24.68 -0.04
CA LYS A 85 -11.73 24.71 0.67
C LYS A 85 -11.94 23.49 1.58
N ARG A 86 -11.50 22.31 1.13
CA ARG A 86 -11.58 21.09 1.94
C ARG A 86 -10.63 21.12 3.13
N LEU A 87 -9.44 21.70 2.97
CA LEU A 87 -8.50 21.92 4.07
C LEU A 87 -9.06 22.94 5.08
N GLU A 88 -9.59 24.07 4.64
CA GLU A 88 -10.25 25.06 5.49
C GLU A 88 -11.41 24.44 6.29
N SER A 89 -12.15 23.51 5.68
CA SER A 89 -13.24 22.77 6.35
C SER A 89 -12.73 21.69 7.33
N LEU A 90 -11.48 21.23 7.17
CA LEU A 90 -10.86 20.23 8.03
C LEU A 90 -10.35 20.86 9.34
N ILE A 91 -9.80 22.09 9.28
CA ILE A 91 -9.20 22.76 10.44
C ILE A 91 -10.13 22.85 11.65
N PRO A 92 -11.40 23.30 11.54
CA PRO A 92 -12.30 23.35 12.69
C PRO A 92 -12.59 21.97 13.30
N LYS A 93 -12.51 20.90 12.51
CA LYS A 93 -12.70 19.51 13.01
C LYS A 93 -11.49 19.04 13.80
N LEU A 94 -10.28 19.37 13.33
CA LEU A 94 -9.04 19.10 14.04
C LEU A 94 -8.95 19.90 15.34
N GLU A 95 -9.38 21.16 15.33
CA GLU A 95 -9.38 22.01 16.54
C GLU A 95 -10.32 21.49 17.64
N LYS A 96 -11.47 20.94 17.24
CA LYS A 96 -12.40 20.28 18.18
C LYS A 96 -11.83 19.00 18.78
N ASN A 97 -10.95 18.30 18.06
CA ASN A 97 -10.35 17.04 18.51
C ASN A 97 -8.83 17.15 18.59
N LYS A 98 -8.32 17.64 19.72
CA LYS A 98 -6.89 17.85 19.97
C LYS A 98 -6.04 16.59 19.76
N TRP A 99 -6.54 15.42 20.14
CA TRP A 99 -5.83 14.16 19.95
C TRP A 99 -5.66 13.84 18.46
N LEU A 100 -6.74 13.92 17.68
CA LEU A 100 -6.69 13.64 16.24
C LEU A 100 -5.75 14.60 15.51
N HIS A 101 -5.75 15.86 15.91
CA HIS A 101 -4.87 16.89 15.38
C HIS A 101 -3.40 16.60 15.66
N GLN A 102 -3.05 16.27 16.91
CA GLN A 102 -1.68 15.88 17.25
C GLN A 102 -1.20 14.66 16.46
N CYS A 103 -2.05 13.64 16.31
CA CYS A 103 -1.72 12.47 15.50
C CYS A 103 -1.54 12.84 14.02
N TYR A 104 -2.39 13.71 13.48
CA TYR A 104 -2.31 14.17 12.09
C TYR A 104 -1.01 14.95 11.82
N ASP A 105 -0.64 15.89 12.69
CA ASP A 105 0.62 16.64 12.56
C ASP A 105 1.84 15.73 12.74
N SER A 106 1.79 14.78 13.68
CA SER A 106 2.85 13.79 13.87
C SER A 106 3.08 12.95 12.61
N VAL A 107 2.01 12.55 11.92
CA VAL A 107 2.12 11.77 10.68
C VAL A 107 2.79 12.60 9.58
N LEU A 108 2.42 13.88 9.43
CA LEU A 108 3.05 14.75 8.42
C LEU A 108 4.53 15.00 8.72
N ASN A 109 4.88 15.28 9.99
CA ASN A 109 6.26 15.49 10.40
C ASN A 109 7.11 14.22 10.19
N GLU A 110 6.58 13.05 10.52
CA GLU A 110 7.25 11.76 10.24
C GLU A 110 7.43 11.55 8.74
N GLN A 111 6.40 11.81 7.93
CA GLN A 111 6.50 11.67 6.48
C GLN A 111 7.51 12.63 5.86
N LEU A 112 7.61 13.85 6.37
CA LEU A 112 8.59 14.83 5.92
C LEU A 112 10.01 14.38 6.29
N ALA A 113 10.23 13.93 7.54
CA ALA A 113 11.53 13.44 8.00
C ALA A 113 12.00 12.19 7.23
N LEU A 114 11.08 11.32 6.83
CA LEU A 114 11.37 10.13 6.02
C LEU A 114 11.48 10.42 4.51
N GLY A 115 11.29 11.68 4.10
CA GLY A 115 11.29 12.09 2.69
C GLY A 115 10.19 11.41 1.88
N ILE A 116 9.05 11.07 2.51
CA ILE A 116 7.83 10.55 1.88
C ILE A 116 7.04 11.69 1.24
N ILE A 117 7.13 12.87 1.84
CA ILE A 117 6.64 14.13 1.30
C ILE A 117 7.80 15.12 1.24
N GLU A 118 7.73 16.06 0.31
CA GLU A 118 8.68 17.17 0.20
C GLU A 118 7.94 18.49 -0.04
N PRO A 119 8.47 19.63 0.43
CA PRO A 119 7.86 20.93 0.18
C PRO A 119 7.90 21.27 -1.31
N CYS A 120 6.86 21.96 -1.79
CA CYS A 120 6.76 22.51 -3.14
C CYS A 120 6.41 24.00 -3.12
N SER A 121 6.69 24.70 -4.21
CA SER A 121 6.29 26.09 -4.39
C SER A 121 4.78 26.17 -4.69
N LEU A 122 4.05 26.99 -3.91
CA LEU A 122 2.67 27.36 -4.22
C LEU A 122 2.54 28.10 -5.56
N ASN A 123 3.60 28.84 -5.93
CA ASN A 123 3.64 29.72 -7.10
C ASN A 123 4.17 29.04 -8.36
N ASP A 124 4.42 27.73 -8.34
CA ASP A 124 4.71 27.02 -9.59
C ASP A 124 3.42 27.01 -10.42
N GLN A 125 3.29 28.02 -11.28
CA GLN A 125 2.30 28.09 -12.35
C GLN A 125 2.58 27.05 -13.45
N ASN A 126 3.10 25.88 -13.07
CA ASN A 126 3.12 24.72 -13.94
C ASN A 126 1.66 24.37 -14.22
N GLN A 127 1.26 24.56 -15.49
CA GLN A 127 -0.06 24.22 -16.01
C GLN A 127 -0.39 22.72 -15.85
N ASN A 128 0.58 21.90 -15.42
CA ASN A 128 0.48 20.46 -15.24
C ASN A 128 0.74 20.06 -13.77
N SER A 129 -0.03 20.62 -12.84
CA SER A 129 0.02 20.22 -11.43
C SER A 129 -1.38 19.91 -10.91
N TYR A 130 -1.47 19.02 -9.92
CA TYR A 130 -2.75 18.62 -9.35
C TYR A 130 -2.69 18.55 -7.82
N TYR A 131 -3.65 19.20 -7.16
CA TYR A 131 -3.76 19.30 -5.71
C TYR A 131 -4.82 18.32 -5.21
N MET A 132 -4.36 17.26 -4.54
CA MET A 132 -5.20 16.26 -3.90
C MET A 132 -5.71 16.81 -2.55
N PRO A 133 -7.04 16.93 -2.37
CA PRO A 133 -7.59 17.10 -1.04
C PRO A 133 -7.31 15.83 -0.22
N HIS A 134 -7.22 15.97 1.10
CA HIS A 134 -6.93 14.84 1.97
C HIS A 134 -7.67 14.97 3.29
N ARG A 135 -7.73 13.85 4.02
CA ARG A 135 -8.36 13.78 5.34
C ARG A 135 -7.67 12.75 6.23
N PRO A 136 -7.61 12.97 7.55
CA PRO A 136 -7.22 11.93 8.48
C PRO A 136 -8.34 10.89 8.59
N VAL A 137 -7.97 9.61 8.58
CA VAL A 137 -8.85 8.47 8.84
C VAL A 137 -8.30 7.72 10.05
N VAL A 138 -9.16 7.52 11.06
CA VAL A 138 -8.80 6.73 12.23
C VAL A 138 -9.03 5.25 11.91
N LYS A 139 -8.00 4.42 12.08
CA LYS A 139 -8.12 2.96 11.96
C LYS A 139 -8.19 2.37 13.36
N GLU A 140 -9.41 2.13 13.83
CA GLU A 140 -9.67 1.43 15.09
C GLU A 140 -9.07 0.01 15.00
N GLY A 141 -8.25 -0.39 15.99
CA GLY A 141 -7.55 -1.69 16.01
C GLY A 141 -6.11 -1.71 15.46
N SER A 142 -5.56 -0.62 14.93
CA SER A 142 -4.13 -0.59 14.56
C SER A 142 -3.22 -0.39 15.78
N GLU A 143 -2.33 -1.35 16.03
CA GLU A 143 -1.32 -1.25 17.10
C GLU A 143 -0.30 -0.12 16.91
N THR A 144 0.01 0.25 15.67
CA THR A 144 1.19 1.09 15.35
C THR A 144 0.86 2.48 14.80
N THR A 145 -0.27 2.66 14.10
CA THR A 145 -0.63 3.99 13.55
C THR A 145 -2.14 4.15 13.51
N LYS A 146 -2.69 4.77 14.56
CA LYS A 146 -4.15 4.96 14.70
C LYS A 146 -4.74 5.92 13.66
N VAL A 147 -3.93 6.77 13.02
CA VAL A 147 -4.38 7.76 12.04
C VAL A 147 -3.60 7.63 10.74
N ARG A 148 -4.29 7.62 9.60
CA ARG A 148 -3.69 7.65 8.26
C ARG A 148 -4.22 8.85 7.49
N ILE A 149 -3.38 9.44 6.64
CA ILE A 149 -3.81 10.49 5.71
C ILE A 149 -4.23 9.82 4.42
N VAL A 150 -5.47 10.05 3.99
CA VAL A 150 -6.02 9.52 2.75
C VAL A 150 -6.28 10.68 1.80
N PHE A 151 -5.80 10.55 0.57
CA PHE A 151 -6.00 11.54 -0.48
C PHE A 151 -7.26 11.23 -1.30
N ASP A 152 -7.89 12.26 -1.85
CA ASP A 152 -9.01 12.14 -2.77
C ASP A 152 -8.61 12.62 -4.16
N ALA A 153 -8.00 11.72 -4.93
CA ALA A 153 -7.63 11.98 -6.33
C ALA A 153 -8.83 11.87 -7.30
N SER A 154 -10.04 11.62 -6.80
CA SER A 154 -11.29 11.67 -7.58
C SER A 154 -11.96 13.04 -7.55
N SER A 155 -11.45 13.95 -6.72
CA SER A 155 -11.93 15.32 -6.66
C SER A 155 -11.72 16.05 -7.99
N LYS A 156 -12.68 16.90 -8.36
CA LYS A 156 -12.54 17.74 -9.56
C LYS A 156 -13.13 19.12 -9.34
N GLN A 157 -12.56 20.08 -10.08
CA GLN A 157 -13.01 21.46 -10.10
C GLN A 157 -13.87 21.69 -11.34
N GLY A 158 -15.15 22.01 -11.16
CA GLY A 158 -16.07 22.28 -12.28
C GLY A 158 -16.13 21.11 -13.28
N ASN A 159 -15.90 21.42 -14.56
CA ASN A 159 -15.96 20.45 -15.66
C ASN A 159 -14.59 19.86 -16.03
N PHE A 160 -13.54 20.14 -15.26
CA PHE A 160 -12.24 19.51 -15.47
C PHE A 160 -12.25 18.05 -15.01
N TYR A 161 -11.31 17.26 -15.52
CA TYR A 161 -11.10 15.89 -15.06
C TYR A 161 -10.41 15.84 -13.69
N SER A 162 -10.68 14.78 -12.92
CA SER A 162 -9.90 14.43 -11.74
C SER A 162 -8.63 13.68 -12.14
N LEU A 163 -7.64 13.58 -11.24
CA LEU A 163 -6.45 12.79 -11.49
C LEU A 163 -6.80 11.31 -11.78
N ASN A 164 -7.75 10.74 -11.03
CA ASN A 164 -8.19 9.36 -11.24
C ASN A 164 -8.89 9.15 -12.59
N ASP A 165 -9.55 10.17 -13.17
CA ASP A 165 -10.12 10.06 -14.51
C ASP A 165 -9.03 9.95 -15.60
N CYS A 166 -7.85 10.51 -15.34
CA CYS A 166 -6.71 10.56 -16.27
C CYS A 166 -5.81 9.33 -16.20
N LEU A 167 -5.88 8.60 -15.08
CA LEU A 167 -5.04 7.45 -14.80
C LEU A 167 -5.79 6.14 -15.05
N MET A 168 -5.08 5.14 -15.53
CA MET A 168 -5.58 3.77 -15.65
C MET A 168 -5.45 3.08 -14.29
N PRO A 169 -6.52 2.44 -13.77
CA PRO A 169 -6.45 1.68 -12.53
C PRO A 169 -5.47 0.49 -12.63
N GLY A 170 -5.36 -0.07 -13.84
CA GLY A 170 -4.61 -1.29 -14.13
C GLY A 170 -5.38 -2.56 -13.75
N PRO A 171 -4.98 -3.72 -14.32
CA PRO A 171 -5.61 -5.00 -14.01
C PRO A 171 -5.34 -5.39 -12.55
N ASN A 172 -6.24 -6.18 -11.97
CA ASN A 172 -5.99 -6.77 -10.67
C ASN A 172 -4.92 -7.87 -10.80
N LEU A 173 -3.77 -7.64 -10.18
CA LEU A 173 -2.65 -8.58 -10.20
C LEU A 173 -2.57 -9.46 -8.96
N ASN A 174 -3.42 -9.22 -7.95
CA ASN A 174 -3.44 -10.03 -6.74
C ASN A 174 -4.00 -11.43 -7.06
N PRO A 175 -3.53 -12.48 -6.36
CA PRO A 175 -4.12 -13.79 -6.48
C PRO A 175 -5.58 -13.76 -6.04
N SER A 176 -6.37 -14.71 -6.55
CA SER A 176 -7.71 -14.97 -6.05
C SER A 176 -7.67 -15.21 -4.55
N ILE A 177 -8.52 -14.51 -3.81
CA ILE A 177 -8.61 -14.64 -2.35
C ILE A 177 -8.99 -16.08 -1.97
N LEU A 178 -9.83 -16.74 -2.77
CA LEU A 178 -10.17 -18.13 -2.55
C LEU A 178 -8.93 -19.03 -2.67
N ASP A 179 -8.12 -18.84 -3.72
CA ASP A 179 -6.91 -19.63 -3.95
C ASP A 179 -5.88 -19.38 -2.85
N LEU A 180 -5.71 -18.11 -2.45
CA LEU A 180 -4.88 -17.69 -1.33
C LEU A 180 -5.27 -18.44 -0.04
N LEU A 181 -6.56 -18.49 0.28
CA LEU A 181 -7.07 -19.17 1.47
C LEU A 181 -6.92 -20.68 1.42
N ILE A 182 -7.14 -21.29 0.25
CA ILE A 182 -6.95 -22.73 0.05
C ILE A 182 -5.47 -23.09 0.25
N ASN A 183 -4.57 -22.34 -0.38
CA ASN A 183 -3.12 -22.54 -0.24
C ASN A 183 -2.68 -22.34 1.20
N PHE A 184 -3.18 -21.30 1.86
CA PHE A 184 -2.89 -21.04 3.27
C PHE A 184 -3.34 -22.17 4.19
N ARG A 185 -4.54 -22.73 3.96
CA ARG A 185 -5.10 -23.84 4.77
C ARG A 185 -4.51 -25.21 4.44
N LYS A 186 -3.91 -25.38 3.27
CA LYS A 186 -3.30 -26.64 2.83
C LYS A 186 -2.13 -27.06 3.73
N HIS A 187 -1.41 -26.10 4.29
CA HIS A 187 -0.20 -26.35 5.05
C HIS A 187 -0.47 -26.66 6.53
N LYS A 188 0.32 -27.59 7.09
CA LYS A 188 0.25 -27.92 8.53
C LYS A 188 0.68 -26.75 9.40
N ILE A 189 1.74 -26.06 9.01
CA ILE A 189 2.27 -24.89 9.71
C ILE A 189 2.08 -23.67 8.81
N ALA A 190 1.18 -22.79 9.20
CA ALA A 190 0.87 -21.57 8.47
C ALA A 190 1.58 -20.37 9.11
N PHE A 191 1.97 -19.40 8.30
CA PHE A 191 2.51 -18.12 8.74
C PHE A 191 1.99 -16.96 7.89
N SER A 192 1.93 -15.77 8.49
CA SER A 192 1.59 -14.54 7.79
C SER A 192 2.52 -13.40 8.18
N ALA A 193 2.74 -12.44 7.28
CA ALA A 193 3.57 -11.27 7.51
C ALA A 193 3.01 -10.02 6.82
N ASP A 194 3.27 -8.83 7.38
CA ASP A 194 2.85 -7.50 6.88
C ASP A 194 4.04 -6.84 6.20
N ILE A 195 3.86 -6.32 4.99
CA ILE A 195 4.83 -5.46 4.32
C ILE A 195 4.66 -4.05 4.89
N GLU A 196 5.66 -3.63 5.65
CA GLU A 196 5.63 -2.35 6.35
C GLU A 196 5.45 -1.16 5.40
N LYS A 197 4.30 -0.48 5.51
CA LYS A 197 3.99 0.72 4.73
C LYS A 197 4.20 0.49 3.23
N ALA A 198 3.76 -0.67 2.70
CA ALA A 198 4.09 -1.17 1.36
C ALA A 198 4.05 -0.12 0.23
N PHE A 199 2.96 0.63 0.10
CA PHE A 199 2.84 1.72 -0.89
C PHE A 199 3.92 2.79 -0.74
N LEU A 200 4.24 3.18 0.51
CA LEU A 200 5.23 4.22 0.80
C LEU A 200 6.68 3.73 0.60
N GLN A 201 6.89 2.43 0.37
CA GLN A 201 8.20 1.91 -0.03
C GLN A 201 8.50 2.17 -1.50
N ILE A 202 7.49 2.43 -2.33
CA ILE A 202 7.69 2.70 -3.76
C ILE A 202 7.75 4.21 -3.98
N GLY A 203 8.84 4.66 -4.62
CA GLY A 203 9.03 6.04 -5.04
C GLY A 203 8.21 6.38 -6.29
N ILE A 204 7.88 7.66 -6.42
CA ILE A 204 7.35 8.26 -7.64
C ILE A 204 8.48 9.06 -8.29
N LYS A 205 8.64 8.91 -9.61
CA LYS A 205 9.64 9.67 -10.37
C LYS A 205 9.37 11.18 -10.28
N GLU A 206 10.44 11.96 -10.32
CA GLU A 206 10.40 13.40 -10.02
C GLU A 206 9.45 14.19 -10.94
N ASN A 207 9.42 13.85 -12.22
CA ASN A 207 8.54 14.43 -13.24
C ASN A 207 7.04 14.20 -12.98
N GLU A 208 6.69 13.22 -12.15
CA GLU A 208 5.30 12.85 -11.86
C GLU A 208 4.78 13.44 -10.54
N ARG A 209 5.67 13.94 -9.66
CA ARG A 209 5.30 14.33 -8.30
C ARG A 209 4.41 15.56 -8.24
N ASP A 210 4.43 16.41 -9.26
CA ASP A 210 3.61 17.62 -9.32
C ASP A 210 2.11 17.33 -9.51
N PHE A 211 1.76 16.10 -9.90
CA PHE A 211 0.38 15.63 -9.92
C PHE A 211 -0.09 15.10 -8.55
N LEU A 212 0.83 14.99 -7.58
CA LEU A 212 0.58 14.46 -6.25
C LEU A 212 0.78 15.53 -5.17
N ARG A 213 0.44 16.79 -5.47
CA ARG A 213 0.54 17.91 -4.53
C ARG A 213 -0.62 17.88 -3.54
N PHE A 214 -0.42 18.47 -2.37
CA PHE A 214 -1.47 18.73 -1.39
C PHE A 214 -1.11 19.96 -0.55
N LEU A 215 -2.13 20.53 0.09
CA LEU A 215 -2.00 21.75 0.89
C LEU A 215 -2.00 21.42 2.38
N TYR A 216 -1.33 22.24 3.19
CA TYR A 216 -1.36 22.12 4.66
C TYR A 216 -1.23 23.51 5.30
N PHE A 217 -1.87 23.74 6.44
CA PHE A 217 -1.72 24.99 7.19
C PHE A 217 -0.72 24.79 8.33
N ASP A 218 0.37 25.55 8.31
CA ASP A 218 1.33 25.51 9.41
C ASP A 218 0.88 26.40 10.57
N LYS A 219 0.38 25.77 11.63
CA LYS A 219 -0.05 26.46 12.85
C LYS A 219 1.06 27.24 13.55
N ASN A 220 2.30 26.81 13.40
CA ASN A 220 3.43 27.48 14.06
C ASN A 220 3.83 28.77 13.33
N ASN A 221 3.32 28.99 12.12
CA ASN A 221 3.62 30.17 11.30
C ASN A 221 2.34 30.88 10.85
N ASP A 222 1.51 31.31 11.81
CA ASP A 222 0.28 32.09 11.56
C ASP A 222 -0.73 31.43 10.59
N ASN A 223 -0.82 30.09 10.60
CA ASN A 223 -1.59 29.31 9.64
C ASN A 223 -1.21 29.63 8.18
N GLU A 224 0.08 29.84 7.92
CA GLU A 224 0.59 29.96 6.56
C GLU A 224 0.22 28.71 5.74
N LEU A 225 -0.36 28.93 4.57
CA LEU A 225 -0.64 27.86 3.63
C LEU A 225 0.68 27.36 3.04
N LYS A 226 0.94 26.05 3.15
CA LYS A 226 2.10 25.36 2.59
C LYS A 226 1.67 24.34 1.54
N CYS A 227 2.53 24.13 0.55
CA CYS A 227 2.41 23.10 -0.47
C CYS A 227 3.41 21.99 -0.16
N PHE A 228 2.92 20.75 -0.20
CA PHE A 228 3.75 19.55 -0.19
C PHE A 228 3.40 18.68 -1.37
N ARG A 229 4.31 17.82 -1.80
CA ARG A 229 4.04 16.78 -2.81
C ARG A 229 4.55 15.42 -2.34
N MET A 230 3.84 14.38 -2.74
CA MET A 230 4.24 13.00 -2.44
C MET A 230 5.45 12.60 -3.29
N THR A 231 6.44 11.98 -2.66
CA THR A 231 7.57 11.34 -3.35
C THR A 231 7.39 9.83 -3.45
N ARG A 232 6.32 9.30 -2.84
CA ARG A 232 5.95 7.88 -2.76
C ARG A 232 4.54 7.65 -3.26
N VAL A 233 4.20 6.41 -3.58
CA VAL A 233 2.84 6.04 -4.01
C VAL A 233 1.84 6.34 -2.89
N PRO A 234 0.87 7.27 -3.09
CA PRO A 234 -0.10 7.62 -2.06
C PRO A 234 -1.34 6.70 -2.08
N PHE A 235 -2.04 6.64 -0.96
CA PHE A 235 -3.38 6.07 -0.89
C PHE A 235 -4.42 7.03 -1.47
N GLY A 236 -5.35 6.50 -2.28
CA GLY A 236 -6.45 7.26 -2.87
C GLY A 236 -6.30 7.59 -4.36
N VAL A 237 -5.15 7.27 -4.96
CA VAL A 237 -4.94 7.30 -6.41
C VAL A 237 -5.30 5.94 -7.01
N THR A 238 -6.04 5.96 -8.13
CA THR A 238 -6.65 4.77 -8.74
C THR A 238 -5.64 3.68 -9.12
N CYS A 239 -4.46 4.09 -9.56
CA CYS A 239 -3.42 3.18 -10.05
C CYS A 239 -2.48 2.66 -8.94
N SER A 240 -2.56 3.20 -7.72
CA SER A 240 -1.67 2.82 -6.61
C SER A 240 -1.68 1.32 -6.30
N PRO A 241 -2.84 0.61 -6.26
CA PRO A 241 -2.87 -0.84 -6.03
C PRO A 241 -2.12 -1.62 -7.10
N PHE A 242 -2.30 -1.25 -8.38
CA PHE A 242 -1.57 -1.87 -9.49
C PHE A 242 -0.07 -1.60 -9.37
N ILE A 243 0.36 -0.37 -9.11
CA ILE A 243 1.79 -0.03 -8.96
C ILE A 243 2.45 -0.91 -7.91
N LEU A 244 1.80 -1.10 -6.76
CA LEU A 244 2.30 -1.95 -5.69
C LEU A 244 2.43 -3.41 -6.15
N ALA A 245 1.33 -4.00 -6.64
CA ALA A 245 1.31 -5.40 -7.04
C ALA A 245 2.28 -5.69 -8.20
N ALA A 246 2.33 -4.80 -9.20
CA ALA A 246 3.23 -4.92 -10.34
C ALA A 246 4.70 -4.81 -9.93
N THR A 247 5.04 -3.89 -9.00
CA THR A 247 6.42 -3.76 -8.48
C THR A 247 6.84 -5.03 -7.73
N ILE A 248 5.97 -5.55 -6.86
CA ILE A 248 6.23 -6.79 -6.12
C ILE A 248 6.41 -7.96 -7.08
N LYS A 249 5.51 -8.15 -8.06
CA LYS A 249 5.62 -9.20 -9.08
C LYS A 249 6.89 -9.07 -9.90
N HIS A 250 7.23 -7.86 -10.34
CA HIS A 250 8.48 -7.60 -11.05
C HIS A 250 9.70 -8.02 -10.22
N HIS A 251 9.72 -7.71 -8.92
CA HIS A 251 10.81 -8.11 -8.04
C HIS A 251 10.88 -9.63 -7.86
N ILE A 252 9.75 -10.29 -7.59
CA ILE A 252 9.67 -11.75 -7.39
C ILE A 252 10.12 -12.53 -8.64
N LYS A 253 9.89 -12.01 -9.86
CA LYS A 253 10.37 -12.62 -11.12
C LYS A 253 11.88 -12.84 -11.15
N LYS A 254 12.68 -12.06 -10.40
CA LYS A 254 14.14 -12.22 -10.32
C LYS A 254 14.55 -13.53 -9.64
N PHE A 255 13.66 -14.10 -8.83
CA PHE A 255 13.93 -15.31 -8.03
C PHE A 255 13.43 -16.60 -8.67
N LYS A 256 13.05 -16.59 -9.96
CA LYS A 256 12.62 -17.79 -10.70
C LYS A 256 13.60 -18.97 -10.65
N GLY A 257 14.89 -18.72 -10.39
CA GLY A 257 15.88 -19.78 -10.17
C GLY A 257 15.67 -20.59 -8.89
N ASN A 258 14.99 -20.03 -7.89
CA ASN A 258 14.51 -20.73 -6.70
C ASN A 258 12.99 -20.95 -6.84
N SER A 259 12.61 -22.03 -7.53
CA SER A 259 11.23 -22.31 -7.94
C SER A 259 10.24 -22.19 -6.77
N GLU A 260 10.62 -22.68 -5.61
CA GLU A 260 9.69 -22.80 -4.49
C GLU A 260 9.42 -21.47 -3.77
N VAL A 261 10.45 -20.66 -3.53
CA VAL A 261 10.26 -19.31 -2.96
C VAL A 261 9.53 -18.43 -3.95
N HIS A 262 9.84 -18.56 -5.24
CA HIS A 262 9.13 -17.85 -6.31
C HIS A 262 7.65 -18.21 -6.37
N GLU A 263 7.32 -19.50 -6.44
CA GLU A 263 5.94 -20.01 -6.49
C GLU A 263 5.15 -19.63 -5.23
N MET A 264 5.78 -19.73 -4.06
CA MET A 264 5.21 -19.23 -2.82
C MET A 264 4.84 -17.76 -2.98
N LEU A 265 5.82 -16.88 -3.22
CA LEU A 265 5.60 -15.44 -3.19
C LEU A 265 4.61 -14.96 -4.27
N ASP A 266 4.64 -15.57 -5.46
CA ASP A 266 3.73 -15.20 -6.56
C ASP A 266 2.26 -15.58 -6.26
N SER A 267 2.03 -16.62 -5.45
CA SER A 267 0.69 -17.11 -5.12
C SER A 267 0.15 -16.67 -3.75
N SER A 268 0.98 -16.04 -2.91
CA SER A 268 0.69 -15.83 -1.48
C SER A 268 0.72 -14.38 -1.01
N VAL A 269 1.15 -13.44 -1.86
CA VAL A 269 1.16 -12.01 -1.54
C VAL A 269 -0.13 -11.38 -2.04
N TYR A 270 -0.86 -10.74 -1.13
CA TYR A 270 -2.07 -9.98 -1.42
C TYR A 270 -1.91 -8.55 -0.89
N VAL A 271 -1.79 -7.58 -1.80
CA VAL A 271 -1.56 -6.17 -1.47
C VAL A 271 -0.34 -5.99 -0.55
N ASP A 272 -0.54 -5.75 0.75
CA ASP A 272 0.49 -5.55 1.78
C ASP A 272 0.66 -6.75 2.72
N ASP A 273 -0.09 -7.84 2.53
CA ASP A 273 -0.01 -9.04 3.37
C ASP A 273 0.57 -10.26 2.61
N LEU A 274 1.34 -11.08 3.34
CA LEU A 274 1.82 -12.39 2.90
C LEU A 274 1.11 -13.47 3.73
N PHE A 275 0.56 -14.48 3.07
CA PHE A 275 -0.10 -15.63 3.71
C PHE A 275 0.36 -16.96 3.10
N TYR A 276 1.15 -17.74 3.83
CA TYR A 276 1.60 -19.04 3.33
C TYR A 276 1.83 -20.07 4.46
N GLY A 277 2.48 -21.18 4.14
CA GLY A 277 2.86 -22.18 5.13
C GLY A 277 3.86 -23.22 4.62
N GLY A 278 4.11 -24.23 5.46
CA GLY A 278 4.90 -25.40 5.11
C GLY A 278 4.40 -26.64 5.84
N ASP A 279 4.76 -27.81 5.31
CA ASP A 279 4.34 -29.10 5.87
C ASP A 279 5.24 -29.62 6.99
N SER A 280 6.36 -28.93 7.24
CA SER A 280 7.26 -29.13 8.38
C SER A 280 7.72 -27.79 8.97
N LEU A 281 8.23 -27.84 10.20
CA LEU A 281 8.73 -26.66 10.90
C LEU A 281 9.92 -26.04 10.18
N GLU A 282 10.85 -26.88 9.72
CA GLU A 282 12.04 -26.48 8.97
C GLU A 282 11.63 -25.78 7.68
N LYS A 283 10.59 -26.30 7.02
CA LYS A 283 10.12 -25.76 5.76
C LYS A 283 9.48 -24.38 5.93
N ALA A 284 8.57 -24.26 6.89
CA ALA A 284 7.92 -22.98 7.18
C ALA A 284 8.95 -21.92 7.64
N HIS A 285 9.95 -22.33 8.42
CA HIS A 285 11.05 -21.45 8.84
C HIS A 285 11.92 -21.00 7.66
N GLN A 286 12.31 -21.93 6.78
CA GLN A 286 13.11 -21.62 5.60
C GLN A 286 12.36 -20.63 4.68
N LEU A 287 11.11 -20.94 4.34
CA LEU A 287 10.29 -20.11 3.45
C LEU A 287 10.02 -18.72 4.01
N SER A 288 9.70 -18.61 5.30
CA SER A 288 9.52 -17.31 5.94
C SER A 288 10.81 -16.49 5.97
N THR A 289 11.96 -17.12 6.19
CA THR A 289 13.27 -16.47 6.15
C THR A 289 13.63 -16.00 4.74
N ASP A 290 13.36 -16.84 3.74
CA ASP A 290 13.60 -16.51 2.33
C ASP A 290 12.72 -15.35 1.88
N ALA A 291 11.45 -15.33 2.30
CA ALA A 291 10.56 -14.20 2.05
C ALA A 291 11.12 -12.89 2.63
N VAL A 292 11.64 -12.90 3.86
CA VAL A 292 12.28 -11.73 4.48
C VAL A 292 13.47 -11.26 3.64
N ASN A 293 14.31 -12.19 3.17
CA ASN A 293 15.48 -11.84 2.36
C ASN A 293 15.08 -11.23 1.01
N VAL A 294 14.13 -11.85 0.31
CA VAL A 294 13.60 -11.34 -0.97
C VAL A 294 13.04 -9.94 -0.81
N PHE A 295 12.13 -9.71 0.14
CA PHE A 295 11.56 -8.37 0.34
C PHE A 295 12.59 -7.35 0.81
N ARG A 296 13.58 -7.75 1.62
CA ARG A 296 14.68 -6.86 2.02
C ARG A 296 15.49 -6.37 0.81
N GLU A 297 15.72 -7.22 -0.19
CA GLU A 297 16.36 -6.83 -1.44
C GLU A 297 15.52 -5.83 -2.26
N ALA A 298 14.20 -5.84 -2.11
CA ALA A 298 13.30 -4.83 -2.68
C ALA A 298 13.26 -3.50 -1.90
N GLY A 299 13.93 -3.44 -0.74
CA GLY A 299 13.79 -2.33 0.21
C GLY A 299 12.48 -2.35 1.01
N MET A 300 11.83 -3.51 1.08
CA MET A 300 10.55 -3.71 1.77
C MET A 300 10.77 -4.57 3.01
N ASN A 301 10.26 -4.10 4.16
CA ASN A 301 10.43 -4.81 5.43
C ASN A 301 9.19 -5.65 5.74
N LEU A 302 9.37 -6.96 5.91
CA LEU A 302 8.33 -7.83 6.44
C LEU A 302 8.33 -7.81 7.97
N ARG A 303 7.16 -7.65 8.57
CA ARG A 303 6.98 -7.59 10.02
C ARG A 303 5.69 -8.27 10.47
N LYS A 304 5.43 -8.24 11.78
CA LYS A 304 4.22 -8.81 12.40
C LYS A 304 3.99 -10.26 11.98
N PHE A 305 5.03 -11.08 12.10
CA PHE A 305 4.91 -12.51 11.81
C PHE A 305 3.93 -13.17 12.78
N GLN A 306 2.91 -13.83 12.24
CA GLN A 306 1.97 -14.65 13.00
C GLN A 306 2.02 -16.07 12.48
N THR A 307 1.88 -17.06 13.34
CA THR A 307 1.92 -18.48 12.97
C THR A 307 1.06 -19.31 13.91
N ASN A 308 0.55 -20.45 13.42
CA ASN A 308 -0.13 -21.46 14.23
C ASN A 308 0.84 -22.40 14.97
N SER A 309 2.16 -22.31 14.74
CA SER A 309 3.18 -23.11 15.42
C SER A 309 3.93 -22.31 16.49
N THR A 310 3.85 -22.77 17.74
CA THR A 310 4.60 -22.17 18.86
C THR A 310 6.11 -22.33 18.71
N GLU A 311 6.56 -23.39 18.04
CA GLU A 311 7.97 -23.67 17.77
C GLU A 311 8.53 -22.72 16.71
N LEU A 312 7.75 -22.43 15.66
CA LEU A 312 8.15 -21.46 14.63
C LEU A 312 8.23 -20.06 15.25
N LYS A 313 7.25 -19.69 16.07
CA LYS A 313 7.23 -18.40 16.78
C LYS A 313 8.48 -18.14 17.63
N LYS A 314 9.09 -19.20 18.20
CA LYS A 314 10.34 -19.11 18.99
C LYS A 314 11.59 -18.94 18.12
N LYS A 315 11.57 -19.41 16.87
CA LYS A 315 12.70 -19.28 15.94
C LYS A 315 12.68 -17.96 15.14
N SER A 316 11.51 -17.37 14.98
CA SER A 316 11.29 -16.13 14.20
C SER A 316 11.34 -14.84 15.02
N GLY A 317 11.54 -14.92 16.34
CA GLY A 317 11.71 -13.76 17.23
C GLY A 317 13.19 -13.53 17.56
#